data_AF-A0A4Q6F5A7-F1
#
_entry.id   AF-A0A4Q6F5A7-F1
#
_cell.length_a   1.000
_cell.length_b   1.000
_cell.length_c   1.000
_cell.angle_alpha   90.00
_cell.angle_beta   90.00
_cell.angle_gamma   90.00
#
_symmetry.space_group_name_H-M   'P 1'
#
loop_
_entity.id
_entity.type
_entity.pdbx_description
1 polymer ?
#
loop_
_entity_poly.entity_id
_entity_poly.type
_entity_poly.pdbx_seq_one_letter_code
_entity_poly.pdbx_strand_id
1 'polypeptide(L)'
;MPDSLTDIETAVVPRKRGRFLWLKIPLALILACVVFEVLFLAWYWFVPPWGEMREGKIPASALIEDYQSQLADGDTKLPPLKWKPIVKAVPKSVSKVFILAEDSRFYEH
;
A
#
# COMPACT_ATOMS: atom_id res chain seq x y z
N MET A 1 -1.08 11.54 81.38
CA MET A 1 -0.49 10.48 80.55
C MET A 1 -1.45 10.22 79.40
N PRO A 2 -1.15 10.66 78.17
CA PRO A 2 -1.86 10.21 76.98
C PRO A 2 -1.18 8.94 76.44
N ASP A 3 -1.96 7.86 76.30
CA ASP A 3 -1.52 6.60 75.71
C ASP A 3 -1.36 6.76 74.19
N SER A 4 -0.10 6.80 73.78
CA SER A 4 0.34 6.64 72.39
C SER A 4 0.17 5.19 71.94
N LEU A 5 -0.02 4.98 70.64
CA LEU A 5 0.14 3.71 69.88
C LEU A 5 -1.14 2.91 69.61
N THR A 6 -2.01 3.46 68.76
CA THR A 6 -2.71 2.72 67.69
C THR A 6 -3.18 3.77 66.65
N ASP A 7 -2.33 4.47 65.91
CA ASP A 7 -1.33 3.96 64.96
C ASP A 7 -1.79 2.74 64.17
N ILE A 8 -3.01 2.78 63.65
CA ILE A 8 -3.30 2.18 62.35
C ILE A 8 -4.15 3.18 61.56
N GLU A 9 -3.51 4.32 61.28
CA GLU A 9 -3.69 5.01 60.02
C GLU A 9 -3.74 3.94 58.93
N THR A 10 -4.94 3.66 58.43
CA THR A 10 -5.14 2.90 57.21
C THR A 10 -4.60 3.77 56.09
N ALA A 11 -3.28 3.75 55.91
CA ALA A 11 -2.61 4.28 54.76
C ALA A 11 -3.13 3.50 53.55
N VAL A 12 -4.21 4.01 52.96
CA VAL A 12 -4.70 3.58 51.66
C VAL A 12 -3.60 3.96 50.68
N VAL A 13 -2.67 3.04 50.47
CA VAL A 13 -1.65 3.17 49.43
C VAL A 13 -2.41 3.32 48.12
N PRO A 14 -2.33 4.47 47.41
CA PRO A 14 -2.95 4.56 46.10
C PRO A 14 -2.21 3.57 45.21
N ARG A 15 -2.90 2.49 44.83
CA ARG A 15 -2.37 1.44 43.97
C ARG A 15 -2.06 2.09 42.62
N LYS A 16 -0.81 2.51 42.43
CA LYS A 16 -0.28 3.19 41.23
C LYS A 16 -0.18 2.25 40.02
N ARG A 17 -1.11 1.30 39.88
CA ARG A 17 -1.16 0.26 38.84
C ARG A 17 -1.81 0.74 37.52
N GLY A 18 -2.47 1.90 37.50
CA GLY A 18 -3.26 2.35 36.35
C GLY A 18 -2.48 3.00 35.20
N ARG A 19 -1.41 3.75 35.49
CA ARG A 19 -0.72 4.54 34.43
C ARG A 19 0.14 3.70 33.48
N PHE A 20 0.66 2.57 33.94
CA PHE A 20 1.58 1.74 33.15
C PHE A 20 0.84 0.83 32.15
N LEU A 21 -0.42 0.46 32.42
CA LEU A 21 -1.24 -0.30 31.46
C LEU A 21 -1.71 0.60 30.29
N TRP A 22 -2.05 1.86 30.57
CA TRP A 22 -2.54 2.80 29.55
C TRP A 22 -1.50 3.16 28.49
N LEU A 23 -0.19 3.06 28.80
CA LEU A 23 0.88 3.25 27.80
C LEU A 23 1.20 1.98 27.01
N LYS A 24 0.95 0.79 27.58
CA LYS A 24 1.25 -0.50 26.93
C LYS A 24 0.26 -0.85 25.83
N ILE A 25 -1.01 -0.48 26.00
CA ILE A 25 -2.06 -0.72 25.02
C ILE A 25 -1.76 -0.02 23.67
N PRO A 26 -1.49 1.30 23.60
CA PRO A 26 -1.17 1.95 22.33
C PRO A 26 0.14 1.42 21.74
N LEU A 27 1.15 1.12 22.57
CA LEU A 27 2.40 0.54 22.10
C LEU A 27 2.19 -0.85 21.46
N ALA A 28 1.38 -1.69 22.08
CA ALA A 28 1.03 -3.00 21.55
C ALA A 28 0.23 -2.90 20.24
N LEU A 29 -0.68 -1.91 20.13
CA LEU A 29 -1.41 -1.63 18.90
C LEU A 29 -0.46 -1.19 17.78
N ILE A 30 0.45 -0.25 18.05
CA ILE A 30 1.45 0.20 17.07
C ILE A 30 2.30 -1.00 16.62
N LEU A 31 2.78 -1.81 17.57
CA LEU A 31 3.57 -2.99 17.25
C LEU A 31 2.77 -3.99 16.41
N ALA A 32 1.50 -4.21 16.72
CA ALA A 32 0.62 -5.07 15.94
C ALA A 32 0.43 -4.55 14.51
N CYS A 33 0.25 -3.23 14.32
CA CYS A 33 0.18 -2.61 13.01
C CYS A 33 1.49 -2.81 12.22
N VAL A 34 2.64 -2.62 12.85
CA VAL A 34 3.95 -2.83 12.20
C VAL A 34 4.13 -4.29 11.81
N VAL A 35 3.81 -5.24 12.69
CA VAL A 35 3.90 -6.67 12.39
C VAL A 35 2.95 -7.04 11.25
N PHE A 36 1.71 -6.55 11.27
CA PHE A 36 0.75 -6.76 10.19
C PHE A 36 1.28 -6.22 8.86
N GLU A 37 1.83 -5.01 8.84
CA GLU A 37 2.38 -4.38 7.63
C GLU A 37 3.54 -5.20 7.05
N VAL A 38 4.47 -5.62 7.89
CA VAL A 38 5.61 -6.46 7.47
C VAL A 38 5.13 -7.79 6.91
N LEU A 39 4.17 -8.45 7.57
CA LEU A 39 3.61 -9.71 7.09
C LEU A 39 2.84 -9.53 5.78
N PHE A 40 2.08 -8.45 5.65
CA PHE A 40 1.34 -8.13 4.43
C PHE A 40 2.29 -7.90 3.27
N LEU A 41 3.34 -7.08 3.46
CA LEU A 41 4.35 -6.82 2.44
C LEU A 41 5.14 -8.09 2.09
N ALA A 42 5.51 -8.89 3.09
CA ALA A 42 6.21 -10.16 2.87
C ALA A 42 5.33 -11.14 2.07
N TRP A 43 4.05 -11.23 2.40
CA TRP A 43 3.08 -12.05 1.66
C TRP A 43 2.90 -11.55 0.23
N TYR A 44 2.69 -10.24 0.04
CA TYR A 44 2.51 -9.63 -1.28
C TYR A 44 3.74 -9.82 -2.18
N TRP A 45 4.95 -9.71 -1.60
CA TRP A 45 6.19 -9.90 -2.35
C TRP A 45 6.51 -11.37 -2.64
N PHE A 46 6.10 -12.30 -1.77
CA PHE A 46 6.37 -13.74 -1.94
C PHE A 46 5.28 -14.47 -2.74
N VAL A 47 4.03 -14.02 -2.67
CA VAL A 47 2.90 -14.50 -3.49
C VAL A 47 2.33 -13.38 -4.38
N PRO A 48 3.16 -12.77 -5.23
CA PRO A 48 2.71 -11.76 -6.16
C PRO A 48 1.90 -12.44 -7.28
N PRO A 49 0.76 -11.86 -7.69
CA PRO A 49 -0.03 -12.36 -8.82
C PRO A 49 0.65 -12.00 -10.16
N TRP A 50 1.97 -12.19 -10.27
CA TRP A 50 2.73 -11.89 -11.49
C TRP A 50 2.20 -12.67 -12.69
N GLY A 51 1.72 -13.90 -12.46
CA GLY A 51 1.09 -14.70 -13.51
C GLY A 51 -0.14 -13.99 -14.09
N GLU A 52 -1.01 -13.47 -13.23
CA GLU A 52 -2.21 -12.73 -13.64
C GLU A 52 -1.86 -11.38 -14.28
N MET A 53 -0.80 -10.70 -13.84
CA MET A 53 -0.33 -9.47 -14.48
C MET A 53 0.34 -9.71 -15.84
N ARG A 54 0.99 -10.87 -16.01
CA ARG A 54 1.71 -11.24 -17.23
C ARG A 54 0.79 -11.84 -18.29
N GLU A 55 -0.22 -12.59 -17.87
CA GLU A 55 -1.14 -13.33 -18.75
C GLU A 55 -2.55 -12.73 -18.80
N GLY A 56 -2.88 -11.86 -17.84
CA GLY A 56 -4.15 -11.15 -17.79
C GLY A 56 -4.29 -10.13 -18.92
N LYS A 57 -5.53 -9.69 -19.14
CA LYS A 57 -5.81 -8.56 -20.03
C LYS A 57 -4.96 -7.37 -19.58
N ILE A 58 -4.09 -6.87 -20.45
CA ILE A 58 -3.39 -5.59 -20.25
C ILE A 58 -4.49 -4.56 -19.96
N PRO A 59 -4.62 -4.07 -18.71
CA PRO A 59 -5.67 -3.14 -18.38
C PRO A 59 -5.45 -1.87 -19.19
N ALA A 60 -6.53 -1.27 -19.65
CA ALA A 60 -6.44 0.05 -20.26
C ALA A 60 -5.84 1.00 -19.21
N SER A 61 -4.91 1.87 -19.61
CA SER A 61 -4.46 2.94 -18.74
C SER A 61 -5.64 3.88 -18.45
N ALA A 62 -5.67 4.52 -17.28
CA ALA A 62 -6.68 5.53 -16.94
C ALA A 62 -6.91 6.56 -18.07
N LEU A 63 -5.85 6.95 -18.79
CA LEU A 63 -5.94 7.85 -19.95
C LEU A 63 -6.83 7.31 -21.09
N ILE A 64 -6.76 6.01 -21.36
CA ILE A 64 -7.57 5.36 -22.40
C ILE A 64 -9.03 5.28 -21.94
N GLU A 65 -9.26 5.01 -20.66
CA GLU A 65 -10.59 4.97 -20.07
C GLU A 65 -11.25 6.35 -20.10
N ASP A 66 -10.53 7.40 -19.68
CA ASP A 66 -10.99 8.79 -19.71
C ASP A 66 -11.25 9.26 -21.15
N TYR A 67 -10.41 8.86 -22.09
CA TYR A 67 -10.60 9.17 -23.52
C TYR A 67 -11.86 8.52 -24.08
N GLN A 68 -12.11 7.26 -23.72
CA GLN A 68 -13.31 6.54 -24.13
C GLN A 68 -14.56 7.12 -23.50
N SER A 69 -14.50 7.58 -22.24
CA SER A 69 -15.60 8.30 -21.60
C SER A 69 -15.97 9.56 -22.39
N GLN A 70 -14.99 10.40 -22.71
CA GLN A 70 -15.23 11.65 -23.45
C GLN A 70 -15.79 11.41 -24.86
N LEU A 71 -15.35 10.33 -25.53
CA LEU A 71 -15.93 9.88 -26.79
C LEU A 71 -17.38 9.41 -26.63
N ALA A 72 -17.69 8.67 -25.57
CA ALA A 72 -19.03 8.19 -25.26
C ALA A 72 -19.99 9.34 -24.90
N ASP A 73 -19.46 10.39 -24.26
CA ASP A 73 -20.19 11.63 -23.92
C ASP A 73 -20.46 12.50 -25.15
N GLY A 74 -20.00 12.10 -26.34
CA GLY A 74 -20.38 12.69 -27.62
C GLY A 74 -19.43 13.77 -28.14
N ASP A 75 -18.20 13.86 -27.63
CA ASP A 75 -17.22 14.80 -28.17
C ASP A 75 -16.79 14.39 -29.59
N THR A 76 -17.42 15.04 -30.58
CA THR A 76 -17.20 14.77 -32.00
C THR A 76 -15.84 15.27 -32.50
N LYS A 77 -15.10 16.03 -31.67
CA LYS A 77 -13.75 16.51 -32.01
C LYS A 77 -12.67 15.49 -31.72
N LEU A 78 -12.96 14.49 -30.88
CA LEU A 78 -12.00 13.44 -30.57
C LEU A 78 -11.93 12.41 -31.71
N PRO A 79 -10.74 12.10 -32.24
CA PRO A 79 -10.61 11.07 -33.26
C PRO A 79 -10.98 9.69 -32.69
N PRO A 80 -11.34 8.71 -33.54
CA PRO A 80 -11.60 7.36 -33.06
C PRO A 80 -10.33 6.72 -32.48
N LEU A 81 -10.45 6.12 -31.29
CA LEU A 81 -9.35 5.40 -30.64
C LEU A 81 -8.93 4.19 -31.50
N LYS A 82 -7.69 4.19 -32.02
CA LYS A 82 -7.12 3.09 -32.81
C LYS A 82 -6.25 2.13 -31.99
N TRP A 83 -6.31 2.22 -30.66
CA TRP A 83 -5.50 1.39 -29.79
C TRP A 83 -5.90 -0.08 -29.92
N LYS A 84 -4.92 -0.92 -30.26
CA LYS A 84 -5.06 -2.38 -30.28
C LYS A 84 -3.99 -2.96 -29.36
N PRO A 85 -4.35 -3.49 -28.18
CA PRO A 85 -3.36 -4.09 -27.29
C PRO A 85 -2.72 -5.29 -28.00
N ILE A 86 -1.40 -5.28 -28.10
CA ILE A 86 -0.64 -6.38 -28.68
C ILE A 86 -0.43 -7.41 -27.57
N VAL A 87 -1.06 -8.57 -27.70
CA VAL A 87 -0.95 -9.68 -26.73
C VAL A 87 0.34 -10.50 -26.93
N LYS A 88 1.04 -10.29 -28.05
CA LYS A 88 2.30 -10.97 -28.39
C LYS A 88 3.50 -10.16 -27.93
N ALA A 89 4.58 -10.87 -27.57
CA ALA A 89 5.85 -10.23 -27.26
C ALA A 89 6.35 -9.37 -28.43
N VAL A 90 6.70 -8.12 -28.13
CA VAL A 90 7.30 -7.20 -29.09
C VAL A 90 8.72 -7.67 -29.43
N PRO A 91 9.14 -7.67 -30.72
CA PRO A 91 10.50 -8.04 -31.08
C PRO A 91 11.54 -7.15 -30.39
N LYS A 92 12.65 -7.75 -29.92
CA LYS A 92 13.71 -7.06 -29.18
C LYS A 92 14.28 -5.84 -29.93
N SER A 93 14.35 -5.90 -31.26
CA SER A 93 14.81 -4.78 -32.09
C SER A 93 13.90 -3.55 -31.95
N VAL A 94 12.58 -3.76 -32.00
CA VAL A 94 11.59 -2.69 -31.86
C VAL A 94 11.62 -2.12 -30.45
N SER A 95 11.62 -2.98 -29.42
CA SER A 95 11.69 -2.52 -28.02
C SER A 95 12.93 -1.65 -27.74
N LYS A 96 14.10 -2.02 -28.28
CA LYS A 96 15.33 -1.24 -28.12
C LYS A 96 15.25 0.15 -28.73
N VAL A 97 14.60 0.30 -29.89
CA VAL A 97 14.44 1.61 -30.53
C VAL A 97 13.56 2.52 -29.69
N PHE A 98 12.44 2.00 -29.17
CA PHE A 98 11.56 2.77 -28.30
C PHE A 98 12.21 3.14 -26.97
N ILE A 99 12.92 2.20 -26.34
CA ILE A 99 13.69 2.47 -25.12
C ILE A 99 14.71 3.57 -25.39
N LEU A 100 15.50 3.48 -26.48
CA LEU A 100 16.47 4.51 -26.82
C LEU A 100 15.84 5.89 -27.09
N ALA A 101 14.66 5.92 -27.72
CA ALA A 101 13.99 7.16 -28.11
C ALA A 101 13.28 7.87 -26.94
N GLU A 102 12.64 7.12 -26.06
CA GLU A 102 11.85 7.68 -24.94
C GLU A 102 12.68 7.80 -23.66
N ASP A 103 13.38 6.73 -23.27
CA ASP A 103 14.15 6.67 -22.04
C ASP A 103 15.32 5.69 -22.16
N SER A 104 16.47 6.21 -22.61
CA SER A 104 17.70 5.41 -22.76
C SER A 104 18.19 4.77 -21.45
N ARG A 105 17.73 5.26 -20.30
CA ARG A 105 18.11 4.77 -18.97
C ARG A 105 17.15 3.75 -18.40
N PHE A 106 16.19 3.26 -19.19
CA PHE A 106 15.13 2.31 -18.78
C PHE A 106 15.58 1.12 -17.90
N TYR A 107 16.82 0.64 -18.06
CA TYR A 107 17.36 -0.49 -17.30
C TYR A 107 18.27 -0.13 -16.11
N GLU A 108 18.49 1.16 -15.83
CA GLU A 108 19.36 1.62 -14.74
C GLU A 108 18.64 1.76 -13.39
N HIS A 109 17.34 1.46 -13.34
CA HIS A 109 16.44 1.61 -12.19
C HIS A 109 16.40 0.38 -11.28
#